data_AF-A0A2N0TZD9-F1
#
_entry.id   AF-A0A2N0TZD9-F1
#
_cell.length_a   1.000
_cell.length_b   1.000
_cell.length_c   1.000
_cell.angle_alpha   90.00
_cell.angle_beta   90.00
_cell.angle_gamma   90.00
#
_symmetry.space_group_name_H-M   'P 1'
#
loop_
_entity.id
_entity.type
_entity.pdbx_description
1 polymer ?
#
loop_
_entity_poly.entity_id
_entity_poly.type
_entity_poly.pdbx_seq_one_letter_code
_entity_poly.pdbx_strand_id
1 'polypeptide(L)' 'MKKQAILKKTMQDISRLPEWRIREVSDFVEFLLQKSEEKELVNDLQSNAAKSKSFHFLEEEEELYSDEDLTEKF' A
#
# COMPACT_ATOMS: atom_id res chain seq x y z
N MET A 1 -16.74 -15.64 16.22
CA MET A 1 -17.76 -16.54 15.62
C MET A 1 -17.70 -16.57 14.08
N LYS A 2 -17.96 -15.47 13.34
CA LYS A 2 -18.02 -15.49 11.86
C LYS A 2 -16.75 -16.02 11.15
N LYS A 3 -15.55 -15.59 11.58
CA LYS A 3 -14.27 -16.00 10.94
C LYS A 3 -14.01 -17.51 11.05
N GLN A 4 -14.24 -18.10 12.22
CA GLN A 4 -14.07 -19.55 12.42
C GLN A 4 -15.06 -20.38 11.60
N ALA A 5 -16.32 -19.91 11.48
CA ALA A 5 -17.31 -20.57 10.63
C ALA A 5 -16.93 -20.54 9.15
N ILE A 6 -16.39 -19.40 8.67
CA ILE A 6 -15.88 -19.26 7.30
C ILE A 6 -14.70 -20.22 7.08
N LEU A 7 -13.70 -20.21 7.96
CA LEU A 7 -12.53 -21.10 7.85
C LEU A 7 -12.93 -22.57 7.78
N LYS A 8 -13.83 -23.00 8.67
CA LYS A 8 -14.31 -24.39 8.71
C LYS A 8 -15.01 -24.78 7.40
N LYS A 9 -15.87 -23.90 6.86
CA LYS A 9 -16.55 -24.12 5.59
C LYS A 9 -15.54 -24.17 4.43
N THR A 10 -14.62 -23.21 4.37
CA THR A 10 -13.57 -23.17 3.34
C THR A 10 -12.71 -24.42 3.33
N MET A 11 -12.29 -24.93 4.50
CA MET A 11 -11.54 -26.19 4.60
C MET A 11 -12.36 -27.40 4.14
N GLN A 12 -13.66 -27.45 4.44
CA GLN A 12 -14.55 -28.50 3.94
C GLN A 12 -14.75 -28.45 2.43
N ASP A 13 -14.76 -27.24 1.85
CA ASP A 13 -14.93 -27.06 0.41
C ASP A 13 -13.62 -27.41 -0.34
N ILE A 14 -12.46 -26.97 0.17
CA ILE A 14 -11.14 -27.28 -0.41
C ILE A 14 -10.85 -28.78 -0.36
N SER A 15 -11.23 -29.48 0.71
CA SER A 15 -10.96 -30.92 0.85
C SER A 15 -11.73 -31.79 -0.16
N ARG A 16 -12.74 -31.23 -0.83
CA ARG A 16 -13.50 -31.91 -1.89
C ARG A 16 -12.92 -31.67 -3.28
N LEU A 17 -11.94 -30.79 -3.42
CA LEU A 17 -11.31 -30.49 -4.69
C LEU A 17 -10.31 -31.58 -5.08
N PRO A 18 -10.14 -31.85 -6.39
CA PRO A 18 -9.05 -32.67 -6.86
C PRO A 18 -7.70 -31.98 -6.61
N GLU A 19 -6.62 -32.75 -6.48
CA GLU A 19 -5.31 -32.25 -6.03
C GLU A 19 -4.75 -31.09 -6.87
N TRP A 20 -4.97 -31.11 -8.19
CA TRP A 20 -4.54 -30.03 -9.09
C TRP A 20 -5.24 -28.69 -8.79
N ARG A 21 -6.50 -28.72 -8.33
CA ARG A 21 -7.23 -27.53 -7.88
C ARG A 21 -6.79 -27.06 -6.51
N ILE A 22 -6.38 -27.97 -5.64
CA ILE A 22 -5.84 -27.62 -4.33
C ILE A 22 -4.55 -26.81 -4.49
N ARG A 23 -3.67 -27.22 -5.42
CA ARG A 23 -2.47 -26.44 -5.79
C ARG A 23 -2.83 -25.03 -6.26
N GLU A 24 -3.75 -24.90 -7.20
CA GLU A 24 -4.21 -23.59 -7.70
C GLU A 24 -4.77 -22.69 -6.59
N VAL A 25 -5.52 -23.26 -5.65
CA VAL A 25 -6.02 -22.52 -4.48
C VAL A 25 -4.87 -22.10 -3.56
N SER A 26 -3.88 -22.97 -3.32
CA SER A 26 -2.69 -22.65 -2.53
C SER A 26 -1.93 -21.46 -3.12
N ASP A 27 -1.63 -21.53 -4.42
CA ASP A 27 -0.91 -20.49 -5.15
C ASP A 27 -1.67 -19.14 -5.07
N PHE A 28 -2.99 -19.18 -5.21
CA PHE A 28 -3.81 -17.98 -5.11
C PHE A 28 -3.85 -17.40 -3.69
N VAL A 29 -3.86 -18.24 -2.66
CA VAL A 29 -3.79 -17.79 -1.26
C VAL A 29 -2.45 -17.12 -0.98
N GLU A 30 -1.33 -17.70 -1.45
CA GLU A 30 0.00 -17.08 -1.34
C GLU A 30 0.06 -15.72 -2.04
N PHE A 31 -0.48 -15.62 -3.26
CA PHE A 31 -0.59 -14.35 -3.97
C PHE A 31 -1.37 -13.29 -3.19
N LEU A 32 -2.49 -13.66 -2.58
CA LEU A 32 -3.30 -12.73 -1.78
C LEU A 32 -2.58 -12.26 -0.52
N LEU A 33 -1.82 -13.15 0.14
CA LEU A 33 -1.02 -12.81 1.32
C LEU A 33 0.06 -11.80 0.95
N GLN A 34 0.85 -12.09 -0.09
CA GLN A 34 1.90 -11.19 -0.58
C GLN A 34 1.35 -9.81 -0.94
N LYS A 35 0.22 -9.76 -1.64
CA LYS A 35 -0.43 -8.50 -2.02
C LYS A 35 -0.94 -7.70 -0.81
N SER A 36 -1.39 -8.39 0.23
CA SER A 36 -1.83 -7.72 1.46
C SER A 36 -0.66 -7.09 2.20
N GLU A 37 0.46 -7.81 2.31
CA GLU A 37 1.69 -7.33 2.93
C GLU A 37 2.29 -6.15 2.16
N GLU A 38 2.35 -6.24 0.82
CA GLU A 38 2.83 -5.15 -0.02
C GLU A 38 1.97 -3.89 0.13
N LYS A 39 0.64 -4.04 0.17
CA LYS A 39 -0.27 -2.91 0.37
C LYS A 39 -0.05 -2.25 1.73
N GLU A 40 0.13 -3.04 2.79
CA GLU A 40 0.42 -2.52 4.13
C GLU A 40 1.76 -1.78 4.16
N LEU A 41 2.80 -2.37 3.58
CA LEU A 41 4.13 -1.75 3.45
C LEU A 41 4.08 -0.41 2.69
N VAL A 42 3.39 -0.35 1.56
CA VAL A 42 3.26 0.88 0.77
C VAL A 42 2.54 1.98 1.57
N ASN A 43 1.46 1.63 2.26
CA ASN A 43 0.74 2.60 3.10
C ASN A 43 1.63 3.12 4.24
N ASP A 44 2.39 2.24 4.87
CA ASP A 44 3.30 2.61 5.95
C ASP A 44 4.41 3.52 5.45
N LEU A 45 5.03 3.21 4.31
CA LEU A 45 6.03 4.06 3.65
C LEU A 45 5.46 5.44 3.31
N GLN A 46 4.27 5.51 2.71
CA GLN A 46 3.62 6.79 2.41
C GLN A 46 3.35 7.59 3.68
N SER A 47 2.84 6.94 4.73
CA SER A 47 2.54 7.62 5.99
C SER A 47 3.80 8.14 6.68
N ASN A 48 4.91 7.39 6.61
CA ASN A 48 6.18 7.78 7.18
C ASN A 48 6.85 8.90 6.36
N ALA A 49 6.79 8.83 5.04
CA ALA A 49 7.26 9.90 4.17
C ALA A 49 6.50 11.21 4.42
N ALA A 50 5.17 11.16 4.53
CA ALA A 50 4.34 12.33 4.81
C ALA A 50 4.58 12.92 6.21
N LYS A 51 4.93 12.08 7.20
CA LYS A 51 5.30 12.54 8.56
C LYS A 51 6.77 12.97 8.66
N SER A 52 7.58 12.69 7.65
CA SER A 52 9.00 12.98 7.68
C SER A 52 9.24 14.47 7.49
N LYS A 53 9.98 15.07 8.42
CA LYS A 53 10.42 16.46 8.30
C LYS A 53 11.45 16.68 7.19
N SER A 54 12.03 15.61 6.65
CA SER A 54 13.06 15.69 5.60
C SER A 54 12.56 16.35 4.30
N PHE A 55 11.25 16.37 4.07
CA PHE A 55 10.64 16.95 2.88
C PHE A 55 9.79 18.19 3.17
N HIS A 56 9.83 18.72 4.39
CA HIS A 56 8.99 19.86 4.78
C HIS A 56 9.32 21.13 3.99
N PHE A 57 10.56 21.26 3.50
CA PHE A 57 10.99 22.33 2.59
C PHE A 57 10.20 22.37 1.27
N LEU A 58 9.55 21.27 0.86
CA LEU A 58 8.67 21.24 -0.33
C LEU A 58 7.29 21.84 -0.06
N GLU A 59 6.91 22.00 1.21
CA GLU A 59 5.66 22.64 1.62
C GLU A 59 5.83 24.15 1.82
N GLU A 60 7.07 24.62 1.89
CA GLU A 60 7.39 26.04 1.89
C GLU A 60 7.38 26.53 0.43
N GLU A 61 6.49 27.45 0.09
CA GLU A 61 6.67 28.24 -1.13
C GLU A 61 7.89 29.13 -0.92
N GLU A 62 8.99 28.86 -1.62
CA GLU A 62 10.10 29.81 -1.71
C GLU A 62 9.55 31.16 -2.19
N GLU A 63 9.94 32.25 -1.53
CA GLU A 63 9.71 33.60 -2.05
C GLU A 63 10.37 33.68 -3.43
N LEU A 64 9.55 33.59 -4.48
CA LEU A 64 9.98 33.76 -5.86
C LEU A 64 10.48 35.19 -6.06
N TYR A 65 11.37 35.37 -7.05
CA TYR A 65 11.82 36.69 -7.46
C TYR A 65 10.64 37.63 -7.63
N SER A 66 10.71 38.75 -6.94
CA SER A 66 9.74 39.84 -6.96
C SER A 66 10.18 40.92 -7.94
N ASP A 67 9.30 41.88 -8.22
CA ASP A 67 9.68 43.09 -8.97
C ASP A 67 10.79 43.89 -8.26
N GLU A 68 11.05 43.64 -6.98
CA GLU A 68 12.16 44.25 -6.22
C GLU A 68 13.52 43.66 -6.60
N ASP A 69 13.55 42.45 -7.15
CA ASP A 69 14.77 41.77 -7.62
C ASP A 69 15.20 42.19 -9.03
N LEU A 70 14.37 43.00 -9.72
CA LEU A 70 14.67 43.50 -11.06
C LEU A 70 15.81 44.51 -11.03
N THR A 71 16.88 44.21 -11.76
CA THR A 71 18.06 45.09 -11.89
C THR A 71 17.74 46.38 -12.66
N GLU A 72 16.68 46.39 -13.47
CA GLU A 72 16.25 47.55 -14.25
C GLU A 72 14.71 47.60 -14.30
N LYS A 73 14.12 48.78 -14.05
CA LYS A 73 12.68 49.03 -14.09
C LYS A 73 12.38 50.05 -15.19
N PHE A 74 11.39 49.76 -16.03
CA PHE A 74 10.91 50.64 -17.11
C PHE A 74 9.77 51.55 -16.64
#